data_AF-A0AAD9LY59-F1
#
_entry.id   AF-A0AAD9LY59-F1
#
_cell.length_a   1.000
_cell.length_b   1.000
_cell.length_c   1.000
_cell.angle_alpha   90.00
_cell.angle_beta   90.00
_cell.angle_gamma   90.00
#
_symmetry.space_group_name_H-M   'P 1'
#
loop_
_entity.id
_entity.type
_entity.pdbx_description
1 polymer ?
#
loop_
_entity_poly.entity_id
_entity_poly.type
_entity_poly.pdbx_seq_one_letter_code
_entity_poly.pdbx_strand_id
1 'polypeptide(L)'
;MDRGLVSRVDDVVLERDGSKDLRFFHILKQDDLFDASRTQTDEHRLEVEKIIETIRLRLDSGLGHQIFDKYRAKETEHLGQNRLLMVGALMMRAGAEIKKEHLQYLRDVAHREVFAPNLGGPTYYLPLVGPAKAQFVAAIDNYQPGTPRDWQEPSCFHCGKVRTDLGKALKNCGRCKKAWYCGVDCQRANWKLHKPECPPRVMPLRPDYFLGAKSGPTHFPFFFAPEGVLGQLKEELTSMGTGNRSFTL
;
A
#
# COMPACT_ATOMS: atom_id res chain seq x y z
N MET A 1 -15.00 32.78 -7.22
CA MET A 1 -14.05 31.95 -6.43
C MET A 1 -14.47 30.50 -6.65
N ASP A 2 -13.67 29.76 -7.39
CA ASP A 2 -13.96 28.42 -7.91
C ASP A 2 -14.08 27.40 -6.76
N ARG A 3 -15.32 27.12 -6.33
CA ARG A 3 -15.64 26.13 -5.28
C ARG A 3 -15.49 24.68 -5.77
N GLY A 4 -15.21 24.45 -7.05
CA GLY A 4 -15.21 23.12 -7.66
C GLY A 4 -13.96 22.29 -7.39
N LEU A 5 -12.79 22.92 -7.29
CA LEU A 5 -11.52 22.19 -7.19
C LEU A 5 -11.09 21.92 -5.75
N VAL A 6 -11.32 22.89 -4.85
CA VAL A 6 -11.01 22.75 -3.41
C VAL A 6 -11.88 21.66 -2.75
N SER A 7 -13.18 21.63 -3.09
CA SER A 7 -14.09 20.58 -2.61
C SER A 7 -13.70 19.19 -3.09
N ARG A 8 -13.23 19.05 -4.34
CA ARG A 8 -12.72 17.78 -4.88
C ARG A 8 -11.46 17.28 -4.15
N VAL A 9 -10.57 18.18 -3.73
CA VAL A 9 -9.38 17.79 -2.95
C VAL A 9 -9.75 17.35 -1.54
N ASP A 10 -10.60 18.12 -0.86
CA ASP A 10 -11.08 17.76 0.47
C ASP A 10 -11.83 16.41 0.40
N ASP A 11 -12.61 16.16 -0.64
CA ASP A 11 -13.29 14.88 -0.87
C ASP A 11 -12.35 13.68 -1.05
N VAL A 12 -11.17 13.91 -1.62
CA VAL A 12 -10.18 12.85 -1.92
C VAL A 12 -9.27 12.59 -0.72
N VAL A 13 -8.85 13.65 -0.03
CA VAL A 13 -7.81 13.57 1.00
C VAL A 13 -8.39 13.56 2.41
N LEU A 14 -9.45 14.33 2.67
CA LEU A 14 -10.01 14.54 4.00
C LEU A 14 -11.42 13.96 4.13
N GLU A 15 -11.84 13.65 5.35
CA GLU A 15 -13.22 13.20 5.56
C GLU A 15 -14.23 14.34 5.33
N ARG A 16 -15.41 13.98 4.79
CA ARG A 16 -16.48 14.96 4.46
C ARG A 16 -17.26 15.43 5.68
N ASP A 17 -17.09 14.76 6.81
CA ASP A 17 -17.74 15.09 8.08
C ASP A 17 -17.16 16.36 8.73
N GLY A 18 -16.19 17.00 8.07
CA GLY A 18 -15.49 18.19 8.54
C GLY A 18 -14.32 17.85 9.46
N SER A 19 -14.07 16.57 9.75
CA SER A 19 -12.85 16.16 10.43
C SER A 19 -11.67 16.36 9.47
N LYS A 20 -10.59 16.96 9.97
CA LYS A 20 -9.31 17.05 9.24
C LYS A 20 -8.56 15.71 9.28
N ASP A 21 -9.26 14.59 9.27
CA ASP A 21 -8.67 13.25 9.21
C ASP A 21 -8.55 12.78 7.77
N LEU A 22 -7.53 11.97 7.51
CA LEU A 22 -7.18 11.49 6.18
C LEU A 22 -8.08 10.32 5.75
N ARG A 23 -8.57 10.36 4.51
CA ARG A 23 -9.21 9.23 3.83
C ARG A 23 -8.19 8.19 3.37
N PHE A 24 -7.62 7.46 4.32
CA PHE A 24 -6.60 6.45 4.08
C PHE A 24 -6.96 5.44 2.98
N PHE A 25 -8.24 5.08 2.86
CA PHE A 25 -8.73 4.17 1.82
C PHE A 25 -8.58 4.73 0.40
N HIS A 26 -8.86 6.01 0.18
CA HIS A 26 -8.82 6.65 -1.15
C HIS A 26 -7.41 7.13 -1.54
N ILE A 27 -6.58 7.43 -0.53
CA ILE A 27 -5.20 7.89 -0.71
C ILE A 27 -4.32 6.81 -1.35
N LEU A 28 -4.55 5.55 -0.98
CA LEU A 28 -3.76 4.40 -1.45
C LEU A 28 -4.51 3.48 -2.40
N LYS A 29 -5.85 3.53 -2.48
CA LYS A 29 -6.54 2.76 -3.50
C LYS A 29 -6.08 3.21 -4.87
N GLN A 30 -5.67 2.19 -5.62
CA GLN A 30 -4.95 2.29 -6.86
C GLN A 30 -5.88 2.73 -8.01
N ASP A 31 -7.19 2.57 -7.84
CA ASP A 31 -8.21 2.82 -8.86
C ASP A 31 -8.59 4.31 -8.98
N ASP A 32 -8.29 5.12 -7.96
CA ASP A 32 -8.81 6.48 -7.79
C ASP A 32 -7.95 7.53 -8.54
N LEU A 33 -6.72 7.17 -8.94
CA LEU A 33 -5.82 8.03 -9.71
C LEU A 33 -5.04 7.31 -10.82
N PHE A 34 -4.94 5.98 -10.81
CA PHE A 34 -4.24 5.20 -11.84
C PHE A 34 -4.86 3.81 -11.97
N ASP A 35 -6.12 3.72 -12.39
CA ASP A 35 -6.63 2.45 -12.91
C ASP A 35 -6.02 2.20 -14.30
N ALA A 36 -4.87 1.52 -14.32
CA ALA A 36 -4.19 1.09 -15.55
C ALA A 36 -4.94 -0.01 -16.32
N SER A 37 -6.03 -0.57 -15.77
CA SER A 37 -6.89 -1.55 -16.47
C SER A 37 -7.88 -0.90 -17.44
N ARG A 38 -8.06 0.43 -17.34
CA ARG A 38 -8.77 1.23 -18.34
C ARG A 38 -7.77 1.74 -19.36
N THR A 39 -8.08 1.60 -20.64
CA THR A 39 -7.42 2.35 -21.71
C THR A 39 -7.60 3.84 -21.45
N GLN A 40 -6.68 4.45 -20.70
CA GLN A 40 -6.77 5.85 -20.32
C GLN A 40 -6.49 6.70 -21.56
N THR A 41 -7.47 7.51 -21.95
CA THR A 41 -7.28 8.53 -22.97
C THR A 41 -6.35 9.62 -22.44
N ASP A 42 -5.73 10.39 -23.32
CA ASP A 42 -4.85 11.50 -22.91
C ASP A 42 -5.58 12.51 -22.00
N GLU A 43 -6.89 12.70 -22.19
CA GLU A 43 -7.72 13.56 -21.34
C GLU A 43 -7.80 13.07 -19.88
N HIS A 44 -7.92 11.76 -19.67
CA HIS A 44 -7.97 11.21 -18.32
C HIS A 44 -6.64 11.38 -17.59
N ARG A 45 -5.51 11.18 -18.29
CA ARG A 45 -4.17 11.43 -17.72
C ARG A 45 -4.02 12.90 -17.30
N LEU A 46 -4.43 13.84 -18.14
CA LEU A 46 -4.37 15.28 -17.84
C LEU A 46 -5.27 15.66 -16.65
N GLU A 47 -6.44 15.05 -16.52
CA GLU A 47 -7.31 15.28 -15.36
C GLU A 47 -6.66 14.80 -14.06
N VAL A 48 -6.05 13.60 -14.08
CA VAL A 48 -5.31 13.04 -12.94
C VAL A 48 -4.14 13.94 -12.56
N GLU A 49 -3.34 14.41 -13.52
CA GLU A 49 -2.22 15.32 -13.28
C GLU A 49 -2.69 16.63 -12.60
N LYS A 50 -3.81 17.20 -13.06
CA LYS A 50 -4.39 18.40 -12.46
C LYS A 50 -4.86 18.18 -11.03
N ILE A 51 -5.44 17.01 -10.74
CA ILE A 51 -5.84 16.64 -9.38
C ILE A 51 -4.61 16.53 -8.48
N ILE A 52 -3.56 15.84 -8.93
CA ILE A 52 -2.29 15.71 -8.20
C ILE A 52 -1.68 17.08 -7.90
N GLU A 53 -1.64 17.96 -8.89
CA GLU A 53 -1.13 19.33 -8.71
C GLU A 53 -1.96 20.11 -7.67
N THR A 54 -3.28 19.97 -7.69
CA THR A 54 -4.13 20.65 -6.72
C THR A 54 -3.89 20.12 -5.30
N ILE A 55 -3.76 18.79 -5.15
CA ILE A 55 -3.43 18.15 -3.87
C ILE A 55 -2.07 18.64 -3.37
N ARG A 56 -1.07 18.70 -4.26
CA ARG A 56 0.27 19.21 -3.95
C ARG A 56 0.22 20.62 -3.40
N LEU A 57 -0.40 21.55 -4.13
CA LEU A 57 -0.54 22.96 -3.70
C LEU A 57 -1.23 23.08 -2.33
N ARG A 58 -2.21 22.23 -2.05
CA ARG A 58 -2.92 22.21 -0.78
C ARG A 58 -2.04 21.67 0.35
N LEU A 59 -1.29 20.60 0.11
CA LEU A 59 -0.35 20.06 1.10
C LEU A 59 0.79 21.05 1.39
N ASP A 60 1.29 21.72 0.35
CA ASP A 60 2.36 22.72 0.41
C ASP A 60 1.92 24.03 1.08
N SER A 61 0.62 24.27 1.22
CA SER A 61 0.09 25.41 1.99
C SER A 61 0.29 25.27 3.52
N GLY A 62 1.13 24.33 3.96
CA GLY A 62 1.37 23.97 5.36
C GLY A 62 0.46 22.87 5.90
N LEU A 63 -0.59 22.48 5.17
CA LEU A 63 -1.50 21.42 5.60
C LEU A 63 -0.79 20.08 5.72
N GLY A 64 0.11 19.75 4.79
CA GLY A 64 0.84 18.47 4.79
C GLY A 64 1.67 18.30 6.05
N HIS A 65 2.35 19.35 6.51
CA HIS A 65 3.10 19.32 7.77
C HIS A 65 2.17 19.22 8.99
N GLN A 66 1.05 19.95 9.02
CA GLN A 66 0.06 19.85 10.10
C GLN A 66 -0.51 18.44 10.22
N ILE A 67 -0.82 17.80 9.09
CA ILE A 67 -1.29 16.42 9.04
C ILE A 67 -0.20 15.48 9.54
N PHE A 68 1.04 15.66 9.08
CA PHE A 68 2.18 14.85 9.55
C PHE A 68 2.35 14.92 11.07
N ASP A 69 2.38 16.12 11.64
CA ASP A 69 2.53 16.33 13.09
C ASP A 69 1.37 15.72 13.88
N LYS A 70 0.14 15.87 13.36
CA LYS A 70 -1.06 15.25 13.93
C LYS A 70 -0.95 13.73 14.00
N TYR A 71 -0.54 13.07 12.91
CA TYR A 71 -0.42 11.60 12.90
C TYR A 71 0.82 11.09 13.63
N ARG A 72 1.87 11.92 13.71
CA ARG A 72 3.04 11.64 14.54
C ARG A 72 2.69 11.61 16.03
N ALA A 73 1.87 12.57 16.50
CA ALA A 73 1.39 12.58 17.88
C ALA A 73 0.51 11.36 18.23
N LYS A 74 -0.06 10.69 17.22
CA LYS A 74 -0.90 9.50 17.35
C LYS A 74 -0.15 8.19 17.06
N GLU A 75 1.18 8.19 17.02
CA GLU A 75 1.95 7.02 16.57
C GLU A 75 1.79 5.78 17.48
N THR A 76 1.48 6.00 18.76
CA THR A 76 1.26 4.95 19.76
C THR A 76 -0.16 4.38 19.73
N GLU A 77 -1.08 4.98 18.98
CA GLU A 77 -2.42 4.45 18.78
C GLU A 77 -2.37 3.17 17.93
N HIS A 78 -3.47 2.42 17.91
CA HIS A 78 -3.61 1.25 17.03
C HIS A 78 -3.32 1.61 15.57
N LEU A 79 -2.32 0.94 14.98
CA LEU A 79 -1.79 1.21 13.64
C LEU A 79 -1.28 2.65 13.42
N GLY A 80 -0.95 3.39 14.48
CA GLY A 80 -0.50 4.79 14.41
C GLY A 80 0.72 4.98 13.52
N GLN A 81 1.72 4.10 13.66
CA GLN A 81 2.90 4.08 12.78
C GLN A 81 2.52 3.85 11.30
N ASN A 82 1.61 2.92 11.02
CA ASN A 82 1.15 2.67 9.64
C ASN A 82 0.47 3.92 9.07
N ARG A 83 -0.43 4.56 9.84
CA ARG A 83 -1.09 5.81 9.43
C ARG A 83 -0.08 6.91 9.12
N LEU A 84 0.98 7.04 9.94
CA LEU A 84 2.05 8.01 9.70
C LEU A 84 2.82 7.72 8.40
N LEU A 85 3.15 6.45 8.15
CA LEU A 85 3.81 6.03 6.90
C LEU A 85 2.91 6.29 5.68
N MET A 86 1.58 6.11 5.83
CA MET A 86 0.60 6.47 4.81
C MET A 86 0.57 7.98 4.53
N VAL A 87 0.73 8.83 5.55
CA VAL A 87 0.87 10.28 5.35
C VAL A 87 2.10 10.58 4.50
N GLY A 88 3.24 9.97 4.83
CA GLY A 88 4.47 10.11 4.04
C GLY A 88 4.28 9.67 2.58
N ALA A 89 3.64 8.51 2.38
CA ALA A 89 3.35 7.98 1.04
C ALA A 89 2.43 8.92 0.23
N LEU A 90 1.41 9.51 0.87
CA LEU A 90 0.52 10.51 0.25
C LEU A 90 1.30 11.74 -0.20
N MET A 91 2.11 12.31 0.69
CA MET A 91 2.89 13.51 0.37
C MET A 91 3.87 13.23 -0.78
N MET A 92 4.53 12.08 -0.77
CA MET A 92 5.40 11.67 -1.87
C MET A 92 4.62 11.48 -3.17
N ARG A 93 3.43 10.86 -3.11
CA ARG A 93 2.56 10.65 -4.27
C ARG A 93 2.11 11.97 -4.89
N ALA A 94 1.83 12.98 -4.07
CA ALA A 94 1.49 14.32 -4.54
C ALA A 94 2.71 15.11 -5.06
N GLY A 95 3.93 14.68 -4.75
CA GLY A 95 5.11 15.51 -4.98
C GLY A 95 5.17 16.74 -4.06
N ALA A 96 4.55 16.68 -2.88
CA ALA A 96 4.51 17.77 -1.91
C ALA A 96 5.87 18.01 -1.24
N GLU A 97 6.10 19.21 -0.72
CA GLU A 97 7.29 19.49 0.07
C GLU A 97 7.26 18.69 1.38
N ILE A 98 8.32 17.91 1.60
CA ILE A 98 8.52 17.15 2.84
C ILE A 98 9.81 17.62 3.49
N LYS A 99 9.70 18.12 4.72
CA LYS A 99 10.83 18.51 5.57
C LYS A 99 11.83 17.37 5.73
N LYS A 100 13.12 17.68 5.76
CA LYS A 100 14.19 16.68 5.92
C LYS A 100 14.03 15.89 7.21
N GLU A 101 13.56 16.54 8.27
CA GLU A 101 13.30 15.94 9.57
C GLU A 101 12.15 14.92 9.48
N HIS A 102 11.13 15.21 8.67
CA HIS A 102 10.00 14.29 8.46
C HIS A 102 10.45 13.08 7.63
N LEU A 103 11.26 13.28 6.58
CA LEU A 103 11.84 12.19 5.78
C LEU A 103 12.72 11.27 6.64
N GLN A 104 13.59 11.85 7.47
CA GLN A 104 14.42 11.06 8.39
C GLN A 104 13.55 10.29 9.39
N TYR A 105 12.50 10.93 9.94
CA TYR A 105 11.59 10.26 10.85
C TYR A 105 10.86 9.08 10.19
N LEU A 106 10.35 9.28 8.98
CA LEU A 106 9.71 8.21 8.19
C LEU A 106 10.67 7.06 7.92
N ARG A 107 11.95 7.36 7.65
CA ARG A 107 13.00 6.34 7.48
C ARG A 107 13.16 5.53 8.77
N ASP A 108 13.29 6.21 9.90
CA ASP A 108 13.46 5.56 11.21
C ASP A 108 12.26 4.68 11.55
N VAL A 109 11.03 5.18 11.36
CA VAL A 109 9.79 4.41 11.57
C VAL A 109 9.70 3.23 10.62
N ALA A 110 10.07 3.39 9.35
CA ALA A 110 10.07 2.29 8.39
C ALA A 110 11.05 1.19 8.79
N HIS A 111 12.19 1.52 9.41
CA HIS A 111 13.15 0.53 9.89
C HIS A 111 12.75 -0.16 11.20
N ARG A 112 11.93 0.48 12.04
CA ARG A 112 11.32 -0.20 13.19
C ARG A 112 10.52 -1.41 12.66
N GLU A 113 10.60 -2.51 13.37
CA GLU A 113 9.86 -3.71 12.98
C GLU A 113 8.36 -3.46 13.18
N VAL A 114 7.68 -2.98 12.13
CA VAL A 114 6.23 -2.92 12.09
C VAL A 114 5.72 -4.34 11.87
N PHE A 115 5.75 -5.15 12.92
CA PHE A 115 5.22 -6.51 12.93
C PHE A 115 3.74 -6.49 13.34
N ALA A 116 2.88 -6.85 12.40
CA ALA A 116 1.83 -7.82 12.70
C ALA A 116 2.13 -9.03 11.80
N PRO A 117 2.81 -10.08 12.32
CA PRO A 117 2.96 -11.31 11.56
C PRO A 117 1.58 -11.97 11.51
N ASN A 118 1.11 -12.29 10.30
CA ASN A 118 -0.04 -13.16 10.07
C ASN A 118 -1.43 -12.65 10.47
N LEU A 119 -1.89 -11.55 9.87
CA LEU A 119 -3.32 -11.42 9.57
C LEU A 119 -3.51 -11.83 8.10
N GLY A 120 -3.70 -13.13 7.88
CA GLY A 120 -3.96 -13.76 6.57
C GLY A 120 -5.30 -13.36 5.95
N GLY A 121 -5.53 -12.06 5.75
CA GLY A 121 -6.67 -11.49 5.06
C GLY A 121 -6.23 -10.61 3.88
N PRO A 122 -7.05 -10.48 2.83
CA PRO A 122 -6.76 -9.62 1.68
C PRO A 122 -7.03 -8.15 2.07
N THR A 123 -6.11 -7.52 2.79
CA THR A 123 -6.35 -6.15 3.31
C THR A 123 -5.26 -5.15 2.91
N TYR A 124 -5.62 -4.44 1.85
CA TYR A 124 -5.33 -3.11 1.31
C TYR A 124 -4.76 -1.97 2.20
N TYR A 125 -4.03 -2.25 3.28
CA TYR A 125 -3.41 -1.20 4.09
C TYR A 125 -1.92 -1.41 4.16
N LEU A 126 -1.23 -0.98 3.09
CA LEU A 126 0.22 -0.93 2.91
C LEU A 126 0.99 -1.78 3.93
N PRO A 127 0.84 -3.12 3.95
CA PRO A 127 1.69 -3.92 4.80
C PRO A 127 3.06 -3.79 4.18
N LEU A 128 3.94 -3.02 4.82
CA LEU A 128 5.35 -2.84 4.47
C LEU A 128 6.09 -4.15 4.75
N VAL A 129 5.69 -5.20 4.03
CA VAL A 129 6.23 -6.55 4.08
C VAL A 129 6.81 -6.83 2.69
N GLY A 130 8.06 -7.30 2.65
CA GLY A 130 8.77 -7.59 1.40
C GLY A 130 9.05 -6.34 0.54
N PRO A 131 8.76 -6.37 -0.78
CA PRO A 131 9.17 -5.31 -1.72
C PRO A 131 8.58 -3.93 -1.37
N ALA A 132 7.42 -3.87 -0.71
CA ALA A 132 6.77 -2.62 -0.34
C ALA A 132 7.59 -1.79 0.66
N LYS A 133 8.19 -2.43 1.67
CA LYS A 133 9.08 -1.74 2.63
C LYS A 133 10.31 -1.19 1.94
N ALA A 134 10.96 -2.03 1.13
CA ALA A 134 12.14 -1.62 0.38
C ALA A 134 11.80 -0.45 -0.56
N GLN A 135 10.65 -0.51 -1.25
CA GLN A 135 10.18 0.56 -2.14
C GLN A 135 9.94 1.87 -1.38
N PHE A 136 9.35 1.82 -0.18
CA PHE A 136 9.13 3.02 0.63
C PHE A 136 10.44 3.66 1.09
N VAL A 137 11.40 2.86 1.56
CA VAL A 137 12.73 3.37 1.94
C VAL A 137 13.46 3.94 0.72
N ALA A 138 13.43 3.26 -0.42
CA ALA A 138 14.00 3.77 -1.67
C ALA A 138 13.34 5.08 -2.12
N ALA A 139 12.02 5.21 -1.92
CA ALA A 139 11.31 6.43 -2.22
C ALA A 139 11.78 7.59 -1.35
N ILE A 140 11.97 7.38 -0.03
CA ILE A 140 12.54 8.39 0.87
C ILE A 140 13.93 8.83 0.38
N ASP A 141 14.79 7.86 0.04
CA ASP A 141 16.19 8.12 -0.32
C ASP A 141 16.35 8.86 -1.66
N ASN A 142 15.38 8.73 -2.56
CA ASN A 142 15.42 9.32 -3.91
C ASN A 142 14.32 10.39 -4.11
N TYR A 143 13.68 10.83 -3.02
CA TYR A 143 12.56 11.76 -3.11
C TYR A 143 12.99 13.14 -3.60
N GLN A 144 12.22 13.70 -4.54
CA GLN A 144 12.41 15.05 -5.05
C GLN A 144 11.07 15.81 -4.96
N PRO A 145 10.99 16.88 -4.16
CA PRO A 145 9.80 17.74 -4.12
C PRO A 145 9.41 18.22 -5.52
N GLY A 146 8.11 18.33 -5.76
CA GLY A 146 7.55 18.68 -7.07
C GLY A 146 7.39 17.49 -8.03
N THR A 147 8.02 16.34 -7.76
CA THR A 147 7.92 15.13 -8.58
C THR A 147 7.01 14.09 -7.91
N PRO A 148 5.80 13.83 -8.45
CA PRO A 148 4.90 12.80 -7.95
C PRO A 148 5.56 11.41 -7.95
N ARG A 149 5.44 10.69 -6.83
CA ARG A 149 5.88 9.28 -6.74
C ARG A 149 4.77 8.34 -7.18
N ASP A 150 5.07 7.50 -8.17
CA ASP A 150 4.21 6.37 -8.54
C ASP A 150 4.53 5.15 -7.65
N TRP A 151 3.53 4.65 -6.94
CA TRP A 151 3.64 3.47 -6.09
C TRP A 151 3.23 2.18 -6.81
N GLN A 152 2.63 2.26 -8.00
CA GLN A 152 2.23 1.11 -8.82
C GLN A 152 3.33 0.62 -9.75
N GLU A 153 4.29 1.46 -10.09
CA GLU A 153 5.39 1.02 -10.95
C GLU A 153 6.19 -0.12 -10.28
N PRO A 154 6.63 -1.14 -11.05
CA PRO A 154 7.37 -2.25 -10.48
C PRO A 154 8.66 -1.79 -9.79
N SER A 155 8.81 -2.16 -8.53
CA SER A 155 9.98 -1.89 -7.71
C SER A 155 10.90 -3.12 -7.61
N CYS A 156 12.18 -2.88 -7.36
CA CYS A 156 13.12 -3.97 -7.15
C CYS A 156 12.84 -4.66 -5.82
N PHE A 157 12.67 -5.98 -5.83
CA PHE A 157 12.36 -6.76 -4.62
C PHE A 157 13.48 -6.77 -3.57
N HIS A 158 14.68 -6.33 -3.94
CA HIS A 158 15.79 -6.19 -3.00
C HIS A 158 15.97 -4.76 -2.52
N CYS A 159 16.23 -3.83 -3.44
CA CYS A 159 16.60 -2.45 -3.10
C CYS A 159 15.44 -1.46 -3.20
N GLY A 160 14.24 -1.88 -3.58
CA GLY A 160 13.04 -1.04 -3.65
C GLY A 160 13.01 0.00 -4.77
N LYS A 161 14.14 0.26 -5.42
CA LYS A 161 14.24 1.26 -6.48
C LYS A 161 13.35 0.90 -7.66
N VAL A 162 12.67 1.92 -8.18
CA VAL A 162 11.80 1.82 -9.35
C VAL A 162 12.50 2.35 -10.61
N ARG A 163 11.81 2.37 -11.75
CA ARG A 163 12.43 2.79 -13.02
C ARG A 163 12.87 4.25 -12.95
N THR A 164 12.07 5.12 -12.33
CA THR A 164 12.38 6.55 -12.16
C THR A 164 13.65 6.77 -11.34
N ASP A 165 13.87 5.98 -10.27
CA ASP A 165 15.10 6.03 -9.45
C ASP A 165 16.35 5.53 -10.20
N LEU A 166 16.18 4.61 -11.15
CA LEU A 166 17.30 3.87 -11.79
C LEU A 166 17.65 4.38 -13.19
N GLY A 167 16.76 5.12 -13.85
CA GLY A 167 16.87 5.49 -15.26
C GLY A 167 16.84 4.30 -16.24
N LYS A 168 16.43 3.11 -15.78
CA LYS A 168 16.37 1.89 -16.60
C LYS A 168 15.24 0.96 -16.18
N ALA A 169 14.77 0.15 -17.13
CA ALA A 169 13.72 -0.84 -16.87
C ALA A 169 14.23 -1.97 -15.96
N LEU A 170 13.35 -2.43 -15.06
CA LEU A 170 13.58 -3.61 -14.24
C LEU A 170 13.36 -4.88 -15.05
N LYS A 171 14.02 -5.97 -14.64
CA LYS A 171 13.89 -7.30 -15.21
C LYS A 171 13.10 -8.19 -14.27
N ASN A 172 12.18 -8.98 -14.81
CA ASN A 172 11.46 -9.96 -14.01
C ASN A 172 12.27 -11.24 -13.79
N CYS A 173 11.95 -11.97 -12.73
CA CYS A 173 12.50 -13.29 -12.47
C CYS A 173 12.13 -14.24 -13.60
N GLY A 174 13.12 -14.83 -14.28
CA GLY A 174 12.87 -15.74 -15.41
C GLY A 174 12.03 -16.97 -15.05
N ARG A 175 12.01 -17.39 -13.77
CA ARG A 175 11.26 -18.56 -13.29
C ARG A 175 9.79 -18.26 -13.04
N CYS A 176 9.49 -17.28 -12.17
CA CYS A 176 8.11 -17.01 -11.75
C CYS A 176 7.45 -15.85 -12.50
N LYS A 177 8.24 -14.95 -13.13
CA LYS A 177 7.82 -13.69 -13.74
C LYS A 177 7.06 -12.71 -12.83
N LYS A 178 6.95 -13.00 -11.53
CA LYS A 178 6.27 -12.16 -10.53
C LYS A 178 7.19 -11.14 -9.84
N ALA A 179 8.43 -11.54 -9.54
CA ALA A 179 9.40 -10.67 -8.87
C ALA A 179 10.21 -9.83 -9.86
N TRP A 180 10.52 -8.59 -9.50
CA TRP A 180 11.27 -7.63 -10.32
C TRP A 180 12.61 -7.25 -9.68
N TYR A 181 13.64 -7.07 -10.51
CA TYR A 181 15.00 -6.75 -10.08
C TYR A 181 15.66 -5.74 -11.02
N CYS A 182 16.43 -4.81 -10.47
CA CYS A 182 17.22 -3.86 -11.27
C CYS A 182 18.48 -4.48 -11.90
N GLY A 183 18.85 -5.70 -11.48
CA GLY A 183 20.04 -6.42 -11.94
C GLY A 183 20.18 -7.79 -11.26
N VAL A 184 21.16 -8.56 -11.75
CA VAL A 184 21.44 -9.93 -11.26
C VAL A 184 21.90 -9.91 -9.81
N ASP A 185 22.62 -8.87 -9.38
CA ASP A 185 23.13 -8.77 -8.00
C ASP A 185 22.00 -8.66 -6.98
N CYS A 186 21.01 -7.81 -7.25
CA CYS A 186 19.80 -7.69 -6.43
C CYS A 186 18.97 -8.99 -6.43
N GLN A 187 18.92 -9.70 -7.57
CA GLN A 187 18.25 -11.00 -7.62
C GLN A 187 18.96 -12.03 -6.75
N ARG A 188 20.30 -12.10 -6.80
CA ARG A 188 21.10 -13.02 -5.98
C ARG A 188 21.00 -12.69 -4.49
N ALA A 189 21.06 -11.41 -4.13
CA ALA A 189 20.93 -10.96 -2.75
C ALA A 189 19.56 -11.32 -2.15
N ASN A 190 18.48 -11.16 -2.92
CA ASN A 190 17.13 -11.54 -2.48
C ASN A 190 16.81 -13.04 -2.62
N TRP A 191 17.69 -13.84 -3.21
CA TRP A 191 17.36 -15.21 -3.60
C TRP A 191 16.96 -16.09 -2.41
N LYS A 192 17.61 -15.93 -1.25
CA LYS A 192 17.30 -16.71 -0.03
C LYS A 192 15.86 -16.50 0.41
N LEU A 193 15.34 -15.27 0.31
CA LEU A 193 13.96 -14.92 0.65
C LEU A 193 12.98 -15.28 -0.48
N HIS A 194 13.38 -15.04 -1.74
CA HIS A 194 12.49 -15.26 -2.88
C HIS A 194 12.31 -16.74 -3.25
N LYS A 195 13.33 -17.57 -3.10
CA LYS A 195 13.33 -18.99 -3.51
C LYS A 195 12.10 -19.78 -3.00
N PRO A 196 11.70 -19.71 -1.71
CA PRO A 196 10.50 -20.43 -1.23
C PRO A 196 9.20 -19.93 -1.89
N GLU A 197 9.12 -18.66 -2.25
CA GLU A 197 7.95 -18.01 -2.85
C GLU A 197 8.02 -17.95 -4.38
N CYS A 198 8.98 -18.62 -5.00
CA CYS A 198 9.22 -18.57 -6.44
C CYS A 198 8.50 -19.76 -7.13
N PRO A 199 7.21 -19.63 -7.49
CA PRO A 199 6.51 -20.72 -8.13
C PRO A 199 7.17 -21.02 -9.49
N PRO A 200 7.20 -22.29 -9.92
CA PRO A 200 7.48 -22.60 -11.30
C PRO A 200 6.43 -21.89 -12.17
N ARG A 201 6.82 -21.50 -13.38
CA ARG A 201 5.87 -21.04 -14.40
C ARG A 201 4.94 -22.21 -14.73
N VAL A 202 3.82 -22.33 -14.03
CA VAL A 202 2.73 -23.19 -14.46
C VAL A 202 2.30 -22.62 -15.80
N MET A 203 2.63 -23.33 -16.87
CA MET A 203 1.96 -23.13 -18.15
C MET A 203 0.47 -23.40 -17.89
N PRO A 204 -0.47 -22.62 -18.44
CA PRO A 204 -1.89 -22.99 -18.34
C PRO A 204 -2.00 -24.45 -18.78
N LEU A 205 -2.63 -25.28 -17.94
CA LEU A 205 -2.92 -26.67 -18.27
C LEU A 205 -3.55 -26.66 -19.66
N ARG A 206 -2.90 -27.33 -20.63
CA ARG A 206 -3.53 -27.56 -21.92
C ARG A 206 -4.80 -28.38 -21.65
N PRO A 207 -5.95 -28.08 -22.27
CA PRO A 207 -7.20 -28.81 -22.02
C PRO A 207 -7.18 -30.28 -22.47
N ASP A 208 -6.12 -30.75 -23.12
CA ASP A 208 -6.06 -32.01 -23.85
C ASP A 208 -5.56 -33.22 -23.02
N TYR A 209 -5.26 -33.07 -21.74
CA TYR A 209 -4.89 -34.19 -20.87
C TYR A 209 -6.07 -34.72 -20.03
N PHE A 210 -7.10 -35.23 -20.71
CA PHE A 210 -8.13 -36.08 -20.11
C PHE A 210 -8.30 -37.36 -20.94
N LEU A 211 -7.24 -38.17 -21.07
CA LEU A 211 -7.35 -39.57 -21.48
C LEU A 211 -6.17 -40.36 -20.90
N GLY A 212 -6.45 -41.07 -19.81
CA GLY A 212 -5.67 -42.24 -19.41
C GLY A 212 -4.74 -42.08 -18.21
N ALA A 213 -5.30 -42.12 -17.00
CA ALA A 213 -4.58 -42.71 -15.87
C ALA A 213 -5.59 -43.36 -14.92
N LYS A 214 -5.45 -44.68 -14.78
CA LYS A 214 -6.31 -45.57 -14.00
C LYS A 214 -6.19 -45.26 -12.50
N SER A 215 -7.31 -45.44 -11.83
CA SER A 215 -7.52 -45.36 -10.38
C SER A 215 -6.52 -46.19 -9.56
N GLY A 216 -5.98 -45.59 -8.50
CA GLY A 216 -5.30 -46.25 -7.38
C GLY A 216 -5.15 -45.28 -6.20
N PRO A 217 -5.42 -45.68 -4.94
CA PRO A 217 -5.76 -44.75 -3.87
C PRO A 217 -4.54 -44.33 -3.05
N THR A 218 -4.40 -43.04 -2.79
CA THR A 218 -3.59 -42.55 -1.67
C THR A 218 -4.38 -41.55 -0.86
N HIS A 219 -4.87 -42.05 0.26
CA HIS A 219 -5.44 -41.34 1.38
C HIS A 219 -4.38 -40.36 1.96
N PHE A 220 -4.67 -39.07 1.98
CA PHE A 220 -4.11 -38.10 2.93
C PHE A 220 -5.24 -37.14 3.35
N PRO A 221 -5.32 -36.78 4.64
CA PRO A 221 -6.57 -36.44 5.29
C PRO A 221 -7.01 -35.01 5.00
N PHE A 222 -8.30 -34.88 4.70
CA PHE A 222 -9.07 -33.66 4.87
C PHE A 222 -8.96 -33.22 6.34
N PHE A 223 -8.32 -32.09 6.61
CA PHE A 223 -8.60 -31.34 7.84
C PHE A 223 -9.81 -30.46 7.55
N PHE A 224 -10.99 -30.96 7.94
CA PHE A 224 -12.21 -30.19 8.04
C PHE A 224 -11.98 -29.04 9.04
N ALA A 225 -12.17 -27.79 8.60
CA ALA A 225 -12.49 -26.72 9.53
C ALA A 225 -14.01 -26.78 9.78
N PRO A 226 -14.48 -26.93 11.04
CA PRO A 226 -15.91 -26.91 11.33
C PRO A 226 -16.48 -25.51 11.10
N GLU A 227 -17.65 -25.47 10.47
CA GLU A 227 -18.53 -24.31 10.41
C GLU A 227 -18.83 -23.84 11.86
N GLY A 228 -18.43 -22.62 12.20
CA GLY A 228 -18.67 -22.09 13.55
C GLY A 228 -17.98 -20.77 13.91
N VAL A 229 -17.03 -20.26 13.11
CA VAL A 229 -16.25 -19.06 13.49
C VAL A 229 -16.86 -17.73 13.01
N LEU A 230 -17.92 -17.77 12.20
CA LEU A 230 -18.64 -16.55 11.78
C LEU A 230 -19.71 -16.07 12.78
N GLY A 231 -20.00 -16.86 13.83
CA GLY A 231 -20.98 -16.49 14.87
C GLY A 231 -20.42 -15.59 15.97
N GLN A 232 -19.15 -15.76 16.35
CA GLN A 232 -18.59 -15.08 17.54
C GLN A 232 -18.16 -13.63 17.30
N LEU A 233 -17.87 -13.22 16.05
CA LEU A 233 -17.49 -11.84 15.74
C LEU A 233 -18.68 -10.86 15.71
N LYS A 234 -19.92 -11.36 15.68
CA LYS A 234 -21.12 -10.51 15.61
C LYS A 234 -21.65 -10.12 17.00
N GLU A 235 -21.41 -10.93 18.02
CA GLU A 235 -21.83 -10.65 19.40
C GLU A 235 -20.89 -9.65 20.11
N GLU A 236 -19.58 -9.65 19.81
CA GLU A 236 -18.63 -8.67 20.38
C GLU A 236 -18.83 -7.24 19.83
N LEU A 237 -19.30 -7.09 18.60
CA LEU A 237 -19.60 -5.77 18.01
C LEU A 237 -20.92 -5.17 18.51
N THR A 238 -21.77 -5.95 19.17
CA THR A 238 -23.06 -5.48 19.71
C THR A 238 -22.97 -5.15 21.21
N SER A 239 -21.97 -5.67 21.94
CA SER A 239 -21.80 -5.42 23.39
C SER A 239 -21.00 -4.15 23.73
N MET A 240 -20.31 -3.52 22.77
CA MET A 240 -19.59 -2.25 22.98
C MET A 240 -20.45 -0.99 22.78
N GLY A 241 -21.77 -1.16 22.55
CA GLY A 241 -22.71 -0.07 22.24
C GLY A 241 -23.53 0.49 23.42
N THR A 242 -23.41 -0.06 24.64
CA THR A 242 -24.18 0.43 25.79
C THR A 242 -23.40 0.29 27.10
N GLY A 243 -22.94 1.39 27.67
CA GLY A 243 -22.37 1.35 29.02
C GLY A 243 -21.60 2.58 29.49
N ASN A 244 -22.26 3.73 29.62
CA ASN A 244 -22.34 4.45 30.91
C ASN A 244 -23.03 5.82 30.77
N ARG A 245 -24.31 5.84 31.16
CA ARG A 245 -24.92 6.98 31.86
C ARG A 245 -25.37 6.46 33.22
N SER A 246 -24.72 6.86 34.30
CA SER A 246 -25.37 7.51 35.45
C SER A 246 -24.34 7.75 36.56
N PHE A 247 -24.22 9.03 36.92
CA PHE A 247 -23.64 9.50 38.18
C PHE A 247 -24.51 9.04 39.34
N THR A 248 -23.87 8.76 40.48
CA THR A 248 -24.50 8.48 41.76
C THR A 248 -24.95 9.76 42.48
N LEU A 249 -25.99 9.56 43.31
CA LEU A 249 -26.66 10.44 44.28
C LEU A 249 -27.75 11.36 43.73
#